data_AF-A0A0C2V9U9-F1
#
_entry.id   AF-A0A0C2V9U9-F1
#
_cell.length_a   1.000
_cell.length_b   1.000
_cell.length_c   1.000
_cell.angle_alpha   90.00
_cell.angle_beta   90.00
_cell.angle_gamma   90.00
#
_symmetry.space_group_name_H-M   'P 1'
#
loop_
_entity.id
_entity.type
_entity.pdbx_description
1 polymer ?
#
loop_
_entity_poly.entity_id
_entity_poly.type
_entity_poly.pdbx_seq_one_letter_code
_entity_poly.pdbx_strand_id
1 'polypeptide(L)'
;MLNSSNNLMFYFTNDLPSEIGVFKIVLRTEEEYDNSLEPDKEVLSYIKQVSNYFSSNTFLLIAGDYERINGIRTYKGLLYKYKEYKNFKVINYESKKNDLSRLVSLIDITNYDYKKPLPLMLSWIRSIVIFTTLDIETIQDKIKNWVSTIESSPMPFDFHVIGSALKDMESTAVLRYFVADNGRSESVVIIGNKNMLKEKNFLSGADELL
;
A
#
# COMPACT_ATOMS: atom_id res chain seq x y z
N MET A 1 -3.60 22.68 -17.78
CA MET A 1 -3.99 22.29 -16.40
C MET A 1 -4.96 21.13 -16.53
N LEU A 2 -4.54 19.92 -16.16
CA LEU A 2 -5.45 18.78 -16.07
C LEU A 2 -6.34 19.00 -14.84
N ASN A 3 -7.67 18.90 -14.99
CA ASN A 3 -8.60 18.96 -13.85
C ASN A 3 -8.15 17.98 -12.76
N SER A 4 -8.22 18.39 -11.49
CA SER A 4 -7.86 17.58 -10.32
C SER A 4 -8.52 16.19 -10.32
N SER A 5 -9.72 16.09 -10.90
CA SER A 5 -10.47 14.83 -11.10
C SER A 5 -9.73 13.79 -11.96
N ASN A 6 -8.94 14.18 -12.96
CA ASN A 6 -8.23 13.25 -13.84
C ASN A 6 -6.99 12.64 -13.17
N ASN A 7 -6.37 13.33 -12.21
CA ASN A 7 -5.22 12.80 -11.48
C ASN A 7 -5.66 11.74 -10.47
N LEU A 8 -6.81 11.93 -9.81
CA LEU A 8 -7.31 10.98 -8.83
C LEU A 8 -7.64 9.62 -9.45
N MET A 9 -8.25 9.60 -10.64
CA MET A 9 -8.62 8.36 -11.34
C MET A 9 -7.46 7.41 -11.63
N PHE A 10 -6.24 7.93 -11.71
CA PHE A 10 -5.06 7.08 -11.86
C PHE A 10 -4.71 6.33 -10.56
N TYR A 11 -4.91 6.99 -9.42
CA TYR A 11 -4.60 6.45 -8.11
C TYR A 11 -5.73 5.57 -7.58
N PHE A 12 -6.98 6.00 -7.82
CA PHE A 12 -8.22 5.40 -7.31
C PHE A 12 -9.30 5.39 -8.38
N THR A 13 -9.87 4.22 -8.68
CA THR A 13 -10.88 4.07 -9.74
C THR A 13 -12.27 4.62 -9.37
N ASN A 14 -12.49 5.02 -8.12
CA ASN A 14 -13.79 5.39 -7.57
C ASN A 14 -13.67 6.61 -6.66
N ASP A 15 -14.79 7.30 -6.44
CA ASP A 15 -14.90 8.37 -5.45
C ASP A 15 -14.60 7.84 -4.04
N LEU A 16 -13.89 8.65 -3.26
CA LEU A 16 -13.57 8.41 -1.86
C LEU A 16 -14.51 9.22 -0.96
N PRO A 17 -14.83 8.75 0.26
CA PRO A 17 -15.60 9.54 1.21
C PRO A 17 -14.94 10.90 1.50
N SER A 18 -15.75 11.93 1.76
CA SER A 18 -15.28 13.31 1.97
C SER A 18 -14.33 13.49 3.15
N GLU A 19 -14.42 12.59 4.12
CA GLU A 19 -13.63 12.51 5.35
C GLU A 19 -12.24 11.90 5.12
N ILE A 20 -12.01 11.33 3.94
CA ILE A 20 -10.73 10.74 3.54
C ILE A 20 -9.88 11.78 2.83
N GLY A 21 -8.67 11.99 3.34
CA GLY A 21 -7.65 12.80 2.72
C GLY A 21 -6.77 11.93 1.84
N VAL A 22 -6.33 12.51 0.73
CA VAL A 22 -5.37 11.90 -0.18
C VAL A 22 -4.23 12.87 -0.38
N PHE A 23 -3.03 12.48 0.04
CA PHE A 23 -1.83 13.29 -0.09
C PHE A 23 -0.86 12.59 -1.02
N LYS A 24 -0.45 13.29 -2.08
CA LYS A 24 0.56 12.82 -3.01
C LYS A 24 1.87 13.54 -2.71
N ILE A 25 2.95 12.76 -2.62
CA ILE A 25 4.30 13.29 -2.54
C ILE A 25 5.03 12.83 -3.80
N VAL A 26 5.42 13.78 -4.64
CA VAL A 26 6.30 13.52 -5.78
C VAL A 26 7.72 13.38 -5.25
N LEU A 27 8.37 12.26 -5.58
CA LEU A 27 9.73 11.99 -5.11
C LEU A 27 10.76 12.47 -6.14
N ARG A 28 10.64 11.98 -7.37
CA ARG A 28 11.59 12.19 -8.47
C ARG A 28 10.85 12.21 -9.80
N THR A 29 11.33 12.99 -10.75
CA THR A 29 10.95 12.86 -12.16
C THR A 29 11.40 11.50 -12.72
N GLU A 30 10.87 11.10 -13.87
CA GLU A 30 11.29 9.87 -14.55
C GLU A 30 12.78 9.93 -14.93
N GLU A 31 13.26 11.07 -15.41
CA GLU A 31 14.68 11.28 -15.71
C GLU A 31 15.56 11.14 -14.46
N GLU A 32 15.17 11.71 -13.33
CA GLU A 32 15.91 11.56 -12.07
C GLU A 32 15.88 10.10 -11.56
N TYR A 33 14.75 9.43 -11.72
CA TYR A 33 14.60 8.02 -11.35
C TYR A 33 15.49 7.11 -12.21
N ASP A 34 15.51 7.31 -13.53
CA ASP A 34 16.32 6.53 -14.47
C ASP A 34 17.83 6.73 -14.27
N ASN A 35 18.22 7.93 -13.82
CA ASN A 35 19.61 8.26 -13.50
C ASN A 35 20.04 7.90 -12.07
N SER A 36 19.12 7.43 -11.23
CA SER A 36 19.41 7.06 -9.84
C SER A 36 20.25 5.78 -9.75
N LEU A 37 21.33 5.82 -8.98
CA LEU A 37 22.17 4.64 -8.74
C LEU A 37 21.49 3.60 -7.83
N GLU A 38 20.66 4.03 -6.88
CA GLU A 38 20.03 3.16 -5.89
C GLU A 38 18.54 3.51 -5.68
N PRO A 39 17.69 3.42 -6.73
CA PRO A 39 16.33 3.94 -6.69
C PRO A 39 15.48 3.32 -5.57
N ASP A 40 15.68 2.02 -5.31
CA ASP A 40 15.01 1.29 -4.24
C ASP A 40 15.35 1.86 -2.85
N LYS A 41 16.62 2.19 -2.58
CA LYS A 41 17.01 2.70 -1.25
C LYS A 41 16.46 4.09 -1.01
N GLU A 42 16.42 4.91 -2.05
CA GLU A 42 15.88 6.27 -1.96
C GLU A 42 14.40 6.22 -1.61
N VAL A 43 13.57 5.45 -2.33
CA VAL A 43 12.14 5.31 -1.98
C VAL A 43 11.93 4.71 -0.59
N LEU A 44 12.74 3.74 -0.18
CA LEU A 44 12.65 3.17 1.16
C LEU A 44 12.97 4.19 2.26
N SER A 45 13.90 5.10 2.00
CA SER A 45 14.19 6.21 2.91
C SER A 45 12.99 7.15 3.05
N TYR A 46 12.23 7.38 1.97
CA TYR A 46 10.99 8.16 2.02
C TYR A 46 9.88 7.43 2.77
N ILE A 47 9.68 6.13 2.52
CA ILE A 47 8.69 5.34 3.26
C ILE A 47 9.01 5.35 4.76
N LYS A 48 10.30 5.24 5.15
CA LYS A 48 10.73 5.38 6.54
C LYS A 48 10.45 6.77 7.12
N GLN A 49 10.69 7.82 6.34
CA GLN A 49 10.38 9.17 6.79
C GLN A 49 8.88 9.33 7.02
N VAL A 50 8.05 8.86 6.09
CA VAL A 50 6.59 8.86 6.23
C VAL A 50 6.18 8.07 7.47
N SER A 51 6.72 6.86 7.67
CA SER A 51 6.37 6.01 8.80
C SER A 51 6.67 6.69 10.14
N ASN A 52 7.76 7.47 10.24
CA ASN A 52 8.09 8.20 11.47
C ASN A 52 7.05 9.26 11.87
N TYR A 53 6.24 9.79 10.94
CA TYR A 53 5.14 10.70 11.28
C TYR A 53 3.96 9.97 11.95
N PHE A 54 3.85 8.67 11.72
CA PHE A 54 2.85 7.81 12.33
C PHE A 54 3.50 7.06 13.49
N SER A 55 3.31 7.53 14.73
CA SER A 55 3.73 6.83 15.96
C SER A 55 2.92 5.53 16.16
N SER A 56 3.14 4.55 15.29
CA SER A 56 2.21 3.46 15.02
C SER A 56 2.95 2.21 14.52
N ASN A 57 2.28 1.06 14.53
CA ASN A 57 2.77 -0.14 13.88
C ASN A 57 2.73 0.04 12.36
N THR A 58 3.69 -0.57 11.67
CA THR A 58 3.76 -0.54 10.21
C THR A 58 3.62 -1.94 9.66
N PHE A 59 2.63 -2.15 8.80
CA PHE A 59 2.38 -3.41 8.14
C PHE A 59 2.52 -3.28 6.62
N LEU A 60 2.97 -4.35 5.99
CA LEU A 60 2.96 -4.50 4.55
C LEU A 60 1.88 -5.51 4.18
N LEU A 61 0.86 -5.05 3.45
CA LEU A 61 -0.16 -5.92 2.89
C LEU A 61 0.16 -6.20 1.43
N ILE A 62 0.25 -7.48 1.09
CA ILE A 62 0.60 -7.95 -0.25
C ILE A 62 -0.44 -8.93 -0.71
N ALA A 63 -0.89 -8.80 -1.95
CA ALA A 63 -1.84 -9.73 -2.53
C ALA A 63 -1.37 -10.20 -3.92
N GLY A 64 -1.51 -11.51 -4.17
CA GLY A 64 -1.10 -12.15 -5.42
C GLY A 64 -2.13 -11.98 -6.54
N ASP A 65 -1.99 -12.79 -7.59
CA ASP A 65 -3.00 -12.86 -8.66
C ASP A 65 -4.14 -13.80 -8.27
N TYR A 66 -5.26 -13.69 -9.00
CA TYR A 66 -6.32 -14.68 -8.95
C TYR A 66 -5.86 -15.95 -9.66
N GLU A 67 -5.91 -17.08 -8.95
CA GLU A 67 -5.77 -18.38 -9.60
C GLU A 67 -6.73 -19.38 -8.92
N ARG A 68 -6.92 -20.53 -9.58
CA ARG A 68 -7.77 -21.62 -9.05
C ARG A 68 -7.31 -22.06 -7.67
N ILE A 69 -8.29 -22.36 -6.82
CA ILE A 69 -8.05 -22.88 -5.47
C ILE A 69 -7.34 -24.24 -5.57
N ASN A 70 -6.24 -24.38 -4.85
CA ASN A 70 -5.47 -25.62 -4.74
C ASN A 70 -4.82 -25.66 -3.35
N GLY A 71 -4.98 -26.76 -2.62
CA GLY A 71 -4.43 -26.92 -1.27
C GLY A 71 -2.91 -26.70 -1.17
N ILE A 72 -2.15 -26.95 -2.24
CA ILE A 72 -0.70 -26.66 -2.28
C ILE A 72 -0.42 -25.16 -2.18
N ARG A 73 -1.25 -24.32 -2.83
CA ARG A 73 -1.08 -22.85 -2.83
C ARG A 73 -1.38 -22.29 -1.44
N THR A 74 -2.48 -22.74 -0.83
CA THR A 74 -2.84 -22.40 0.55
C THR A 74 -1.72 -22.74 1.53
N TYR A 75 -1.12 -23.93 1.38
CA TYR A 75 -0.04 -24.39 2.26
C TYR A 75 1.26 -23.58 2.09
N LYS A 76 1.67 -23.27 0.86
CA LYS A 76 2.91 -22.53 0.60
C LYS A 76 2.78 -21.04 0.96
N GLY A 77 1.60 -20.46 0.77
CA GLY A 77 1.39 -19.02 0.94
C GLY A 77 2.09 -18.18 -0.12
N LEU A 78 1.86 -16.87 -0.12
CA LEU A 78 2.39 -15.94 -1.13
C LEU A 78 3.92 -15.80 -1.03
N LEU A 79 4.45 -15.83 0.19
CA LEU A 79 5.84 -15.46 0.49
C LEU A 79 6.85 -16.62 0.34
N TYR A 80 6.42 -17.82 -0.05
CA TYR A 80 7.28 -19.03 -0.01
C TYR A 80 8.60 -18.90 -0.79
N LYS A 81 8.60 -18.10 -1.87
CA LYS A 81 9.78 -17.84 -2.72
C LYS A 81 10.68 -16.73 -2.18
N TYR A 82 10.21 -15.95 -1.23
CA TYR A 82 10.84 -14.71 -0.82
C TYR A 82 11.51 -14.90 0.55
N LYS A 83 12.78 -15.32 0.51
CA LYS A 83 13.54 -15.72 1.71
C LYS A 83 13.74 -14.56 2.67
N GLU A 84 13.75 -13.33 2.15
CA GLU A 84 13.87 -12.09 2.91
C GLU A 84 12.72 -11.90 3.91
N TYR A 85 11.54 -12.52 3.69
CA TYR A 85 10.40 -12.36 4.61
C TYR A 85 10.35 -13.39 5.74
N LYS A 86 11.26 -14.38 5.76
CA LYS A 86 11.18 -15.52 6.69
C LYS A 86 11.21 -15.13 8.17
N ASN A 87 11.79 -13.99 8.50
CA ASN A 87 12.00 -13.55 9.88
C ASN A 87 10.94 -12.56 10.37
N PHE A 88 9.99 -12.17 9.53
CA PHE A 88 8.91 -11.28 9.96
C PHE A 88 7.74 -12.08 10.53
N LYS A 89 6.96 -11.43 11.40
CA LYS A 89 5.63 -11.92 11.77
C LYS A 89 4.71 -11.75 10.56
N VAL A 90 4.12 -12.86 10.10
CA VAL A 90 3.27 -12.89 8.90
C VAL A 90 1.95 -13.58 9.21
N ILE A 91 0.84 -12.96 8.82
CA ILE A 91 -0.46 -13.62 8.72
C ILE A 91 -0.79 -13.82 7.24
N ASN A 92 -1.03 -15.07 6.85
CA ASN A 92 -1.48 -15.41 5.51
C ASN A 92 -2.98 -15.72 5.52
N TYR A 93 -3.69 -15.27 4.50
CA TYR A 93 -5.10 -15.63 4.30
C TYR A 93 -5.45 -15.66 2.81
N GLU A 94 -6.65 -16.17 2.50
CA GLU A 94 -7.18 -16.22 1.14
C GLU A 94 -8.42 -15.34 1.02
N SER A 95 -8.45 -14.48 0.00
CA SER A 95 -9.68 -13.88 -0.48
C SER A 95 -10.28 -14.77 -1.57
N LYS A 96 -11.46 -15.33 -1.31
CA LYS A 96 -12.10 -16.34 -2.17
C LYS A 96 -13.28 -15.73 -2.92
N LYS A 97 -13.42 -16.13 -4.18
CA LYS A 97 -14.63 -15.92 -4.98
C LYS A 97 -14.79 -17.11 -5.92
N ASN A 98 -15.91 -17.82 -5.79
CA ASN A 98 -16.17 -19.05 -6.55
C ASN A 98 -15.04 -20.08 -6.39
N ASP A 99 -14.50 -20.61 -7.48
CA ASP A 99 -13.39 -21.56 -7.55
C ASP A 99 -12.00 -20.88 -7.60
N LEU A 100 -11.96 -19.54 -7.49
CA LEU A 100 -10.75 -18.74 -7.53
C LEU A 100 -10.42 -18.16 -6.16
N SER A 101 -9.11 -17.96 -5.93
CA SER A 101 -8.61 -17.30 -4.73
C SER A 101 -7.40 -16.44 -5.02
N ARG A 102 -7.26 -15.39 -4.22
CA ARG A 102 -6.05 -14.58 -4.12
C ARG A 102 -5.40 -14.83 -2.78
N LEU A 103 -4.13 -15.22 -2.79
CA LEU A 103 -3.32 -15.32 -1.58
C LEU A 103 -2.93 -13.91 -1.11
N VAL A 104 -3.05 -13.70 0.19
CA VAL A 104 -2.77 -12.42 0.83
C VAL A 104 -1.83 -12.66 2.00
N SER A 105 -0.85 -11.78 2.15
CA SER A 105 0.08 -11.77 3.26
C SER A 105 0.09 -10.40 3.91
N LEU A 106 -0.16 -10.37 5.21
CA LEU A 106 0.03 -9.21 6.06
C LEU A 106 1.31 -9.43 6.87
N ILE A 107 2.25 -8.51 6.76
CA ILE A 107 3.60 -8.64 7.30
C ILE A 107 3.86 -7.49 8.26
N ASP A 108 4.28 -7.78 9.48
CA ASP A 108 4.78 -6.76 10.41
C ASP A 108 6.16 -6.29 9.98
N ILE A 109 6.26 -5.04 9.53
CA ILE A 109 7.51 -4.40 9.12
C ILE A 109 7.88 -3.24 10.04
N THR A 110 7.31 -3.18 11.24
CA THR A 110 7.52 -2.07 12.19
C THR A 110 9.01 -1.87 12.51
N ASN A 111 9.77 -2.95 12.63
CA ASN A 111 11.21 -2.92 12.93
C ASN A 111 12.08 -3.18 11.69
N TYR A 112 11.56 -2.90 10.50
CA TYR A 112 12.28 -3.15 9.26
C TYR A 112 13.52 -2.26 9.08
N ASP A 113 14.62 -2.85 8.59
CA ASP A 113 15.79 -2.10 8.14
C ASP A 113 15.61 -1.60 6.71
N TYR A 114 15.09 -0.36 6.59
CA TYR A 114 14.88 0.33 5.32
C TYR A 114 16.14 0.59 4.49
N LYS A 115 17.34 0.21 4.95
CA LYS A 115 18.55 0.21 4.11
C LYS A 115 18.64 -1.00 3.19
N LYS A 116 17.84 -2.04 3.46
CA LYS A 116 17.79 -3.25 2.65
C LYS A 116 16.61 -3.15 1.67
N PRO A 117 16.73 -3.67 0.44
CA PRO A 117 15.59 -3.74 -0.47
C PRO A 117 14.58 -4.80 0.00
N LEU A 118 13.29 -4.47 -0.12
CA LEU A 118 12.17 -5.39 0.13
C LEU A 118 11.30 -5.43 -1.14
N PRO A 119 11.57 -6.35 -2.09
CA PRO A 119 11.05 -6.23 -3.46
C PRO A 119 9.54 -6.08 -3.56
N LEU A 120 8.77 -6.78 -2.72
CA LEU A 120 7.31 -6.72 -2.75
C LEU A 120 6.79 -5.42 -2.13
N MET A 121 7.52 -4.76 -1.24
CA MET A 121 7.13 -3.46 -0.71
C MET A 121 7.12 -2.37 -1.78
N LEU A 122 7.96 -2.51 -2.81
CA LEU A 122 8.05 -1.58 -3.93
C LEU A 122 7.16 -2.00 -5.12
N SER A 123 6.35 -3.06 -4.96
CA SER A 123 5.41 -3.49 -6.00
C SER A 123 4.15 -2.63 -5.99
N TRP A 124 4.15 -1.55 -6.78
CA TRP A 124 3.03 -0.59 -6.87
C TRP A 124 1.66 -1.20 -7.18
N ILE A 125 1.64 -2.37 -7.85
CA ILE A 125 0.41 -3.12 -8.13
C ILE A 125 -0.01 -3.96 -6.92
N ARG A 126 0.93 -4.66 -6.29
CA ARG A 126 0.62 -5.78 -5.40
C ARG A 126 0.69 -5.46 -3.92
N SER A 127 1.21 -4.29 -3.55
CA SER A 127 1.39 -3.94 -2.15
C SER A 127 0.88 -2.56 -1.78
N ILE A 128 0.52 -2.48 -0.50
CA ILE A 128 0.26 -1.24 0.22
C ILE A 128 0.93 -1.34 1.59
N VAL A 129 1.39 -0.21 2.11
CA VAL A 129 1.90 -0.08 3.48
C VAL A 129 0.79 0.48 4.34
N ILE A 130 0.57 -0.10 5.51
CA ILE A 130 -0.46 0.29 6.47
C ILE A 130 0.25 0.84 7.71
N PHE A 131 -0.12 2.04 8.13
CA PHE A 131 0.29 2.63 9.40
C PHE A 131 -0.91 2.59 10.33
N THR A 132 -0.80 1.97 11.51
CA THR A 132 -1.93 1.86 12.45
C THR A 132 -1.49 1.63 13.88
N THR A 133 -2.25 2.14 14.86
CA THR A 133 -1.98 1.83 16.28
C THR A 133 -2.45 0.43 16.69
N LEU A 134 -3.16 -0.28 15.80
CA LEU A 134 -3.66 -1.63 16.02
C LEU A 134 -2.54 -2.67 15.89
N ASP A 135 -2.65 -3.78 16.62
CA ASP A 135 -1.79 -4.95 16.43
C ASP A 135 -2.16 -5.73 15.15
N ILE A 136 -1.28 -6.63 14.72
CA ILE A 136 -1.42 -7.35 13.45
C ILE A 136 -2.65 -8.27 13.41
N GLU A 137 -3.05 -8.87 14.53
CA GLU A 137 -4.25 -9.69 14.61
C GLU A 137 -5.51 -8.83 14.45
N THR A 138 -5.59 -7.72 15.19
CA THR A 138 -6.75 -6.80 15.14
C THR A 138 -6.90 -6.14 13.77
N ILE A 139 -5.80 -5.68 13.15
CA ILE A 139 -5.87 -5.09 11.80
C ILE A 139 -6.22 -6.15 10.76
N GLN A 140 -5.74 -7.39 10.89
CA GLN A 140 -6.06 -8.46 9.95
C GLN A 140 -7.56 -8.67 9.81
N ASP A 141 -8.30 -8.70 10.91
CA ASP A 141 -9.77 -8.84 10.88
C ASP A 141 -10.46 -7.68 10.16
N LYS A 142 -9.95 -6.45 10.30
CA LYS A 142 -10.54 -5.25 9.67
C LYS A 142 -10.29 -5.16 8.17
N ILE A 143 -9.18 -5.70 7.68
CA ILE A 143 -8.74 -5.52 6.28
C ILE A 143 -9.05 -6.70 5.37
N LYS A 144 -9.71 -7.77 5.85
CA LYS A 144 -10.02 -8.97 5.04
C LYS A 144 -10.72 -8.63 3.72
N ASN A 145 -11.60 -7.63 3.76
CA ASN A 145 -12.40 -7.22 2.61
C ASN A 145 -11.73 -6.14 1.73
N TRP A 146 -10.53 -5.68 2.08
CA TRP A 146 -9.80 -4.69 1.27
C TRP A 146 -9.28 -5.27 -0.05
N VAL A 147 -9.22 -6.60 -0.15
CA VAL A 147 -8.77 -7.29 -1.36
C VAL A 147 -9.92 -7.39 -2.35
N SER A 148 -9.72 -6.82 -3.54
CA SER A 148 -10.71 -6.80 -4.61
C SER A 148 -11.12 -8.21 -5.00
N THR A 149 -12.43 -8.43 -5.11
CA THR A 149 -13.00 -9.69 -5.59
C THR A 149 -13.30 -9.69 -7.10
N ILE A 150 -12.82 -8.68 -7.82
CA ILE A 150 -13.03 -8.56 -9.27
C ILE A 150 -11.91 -9.35 -9.97
N GLU A 151 -12.29 -10.46 -10.61
CA GLU A 151 -11.35 -11.41 -11.25
C GLU A 151 -10.54 -10.75 -12.38
N SER A 152 -11.16 -9.87 -13.16
CA SER A 152 -10.52 -9.16 -14.28
C SER A 152 -9.74 -7.92 -13.85
N SER A 153 -9.77 -7.54 -12.57
CA SER A 153 -9.06 -6.35 -12.11
C SER A 153 -7.57 -6.62 -12.02
N PRO A 154 -6.72 -5.82 -12.71
CA PRO A 154 -5.27 -5.89 -12.52
C PRO A 154 -4.86 -5.40 -11.12
N MET A 155 -5.72 -4.64 -10.44
CA MET A 155 -5.49 -4.13 -9.09
C MET A 155 -6.05 -5.12 -8.06
N PRO A 156 -5.22 -5.62 -7.13
CA PRO A 156 -5.65 -6.58 -6.14
C PRO A 156 -6.37 -5.97 -4.94
N PHE A 157 -6.33 -4.65 -4.78
CA PHE A 157 -6.98 -3.92 -3.69
C PHE A 157 -8.14 -3.08 -4.19
N ASP A 158 -9.23 -3.07 -3.42
CA ASP A 158 -10.39 -2.23 -3.67
C ASP A 158 -10.27 -0.94 -2.85
N PHE A 159 -9.80 0.13 -3.49
CA PHE A 159 -9.57 1.41 -2.81
C PHE A 159 -10.85 2.13 -2.40
N HIS A 160 -12.00 1.78 -2.98
CA HIS A 160 -13.28 2.31 -2.51
C HIS A 160 -13.65 1.68 -1.16
N VAL A 161 -13.45 0.36 -1.03
CA VAL A 161 -13.64 -0.35 0.24
C VAL A 161 -12.61 0.11 1.28
N ILE A 162 -11.34 0.28 0.89
CA ILE A 162 -10.30 0.81 1.77
C ILE A 162 -10.68 2.21 2.27
N GLY A 163 -11.02 3.13 1.36
CA GLY A 163 -11.41 4.50 1.73
C GLY A 163 -12.61 4.53 2.67
N SER A 164 -13.63 3.70 2.40
CA SER A 164 -14.81 3.58 3.26
C SER A 164 -14.44 3.05 4.66
N ALA A 165 -13.57 2.05 4.75
CA ALA A 165 -13.11 1.52 6.04
C ALA A 165 -12.25 2.52 6.82
N LEU A 166 -11.38 3.27 6.12
CA LEU A 166 -10.50 4.26 6.74
C LEU A 166 -11.26 5.43 7.39
N LYS A 167 -12.52 5.66 7.00
CA LYS A 167 -13.38 6.67 7.61
C LYS A 167 -13.53 6.42 9.11
N ASP A 168 -13.74 5.15 9.46
CA ASP A 168 -13.99 4.70 10.84
C ASP A 168 -12.71 4.21 11.54
N MET A 169 -11.55 4.33 10.89
CA MET A 169 -10.24 3.91 11.42
C MET A 169 -9.33 5.11 11.59
N GLU A 170 -9.67 5.97 12.56
CA GLU A 170 -9.03 7.28 12.79
C GLU A 170 -7.51 7.21 13.02
N SER A 171 -7.00 6.07 13.51
CA SER A 171 -5.57 5.86 13.74
C SER A 171 -4.86 5.12 12.60
N THR A 172 -5.52 4.93 11.44
CA THR A 172 -5.00 4.14 10.33
C THR A 172 -4.84 4.94 9.05
N ALA A 173 -3.70 4.77 8.39
CA ALA A 173 -3.41 5.29 7.06
C ALA A 173 -2.85 4.18 6.16
N VAL A 174 -2.99 4.39 4.86
CA VAL A 174 -2.44 3.52 3.82
C VAL A 174 -1.51 4.34 2.94
N LEU A 175 -0.31 3.85 2.69
CA LEU A 175 0.61 4.37 1.69
C LEU A 175 0.72 3.41 0.51
N ARG A 176 0.72 3.97 -0.68
CA ARG A 176 1.00 3.27 -1.93
C ARG A 176 2.15 3.95 -2.66
N TYR A 177 3.10 3.15 -3.10
CA TYR A 177 4.22 3.60 -3.93
C TYR A 177 3.86 3.48 -5.41
N PHE A 178 4.30 4.44 -6.23
CA PHE A 178 4.19 4.46 -7.68
C PHE A 178 5.58 4.74 -8.26
N VAL A 179 6.08 3.77 -9.03
CA VAL A 179 7.34 3.91 -9.77
C VAL A 179 7.21 4.97 -10.87
N ALA A 180 8.31 5.62 -11.24
CA ALA A 180 8.34 6.45 -12.44
C ALA A 180 8.23 5.55 -13.68
N ASP A 181 7.28 5.83 -14.56
CA ASP A 181 7.04 5.06 -15.78
C ASP A 181 6.13 5.83 -16.74
N ASN A 182 6.39 5.71 -18.05
CA ASN A 182 5.57 6.25 -19.13
C ASN A 182 5.27 7.77 -19.00
N GLY A 183 6.31 8.58 -18.75
CA GLY A 183 6.18 10.04 -18.64
C GLY A 183 5.76 10.52 -17.24
N ARG A 184 5.74 9.64 -16.23
CA ARG A 184 5.23 9.95 -14.90
C ARG A 184 6.35 9.94 -13.87
N SER A 185 6.30 10.93 -12.98
CA SER A 185 7.16 11.00 -11.80
C SER A 185 6.89 9.86 -10.81
N GLU A 186 7.95 9.40 -10.18
CA GLU A 186 7.88 8.55 -9.01
C GLU A 186 7.13 9.29 -7.89
N SER A 187 6.22 8.61 -7.22
CA SER A 187 5.43 9.21 -6.15
C SER A 187 5.02 8.20 -5.09
N VAL A 188 4.73 8.72 -3.90
CA VAL A 188 3.97 8.00 -2.88
C VAL A 188 2.64 8.71 -2.66
N VAL A 189 1.59 7.93 -2.43
CA VAL A 189 0.26 8.43 -2.12
C VAL A 189 -0.18 7.88 -0.78
N ILE A 190 -0.60 8.77 0.11
CA ILE A 190 -1.06 8.46 1.46
C ILE A 190 -2.56 8.73 1.52
N ILE A 191 -3.32 7.78 2.09
CA ILE A 191 -4.77 7.82 2.22
C ILE A 191 -5.12 7.54 3.68
N GLY A 192 -6.09 8.25 4.22
CA GLY A 192 -6.50 8.10 5.61
C GLY A 192 -7.50 9.17 6.01
N ASN A 193 -7.95 9.13 7.26
CA ASN A 193 -8.85 10.16 7.79
C ASN A 193 -8.17 11.55 7.71
N LYS A 194 -8.88 12.55 7.16
CA LYS A 194 -8.37 13.92 6.97
C LYS A 194 -7.82 14.54 8.25
N ASN A 195 -8.47 14.31 9.39
CA ASN A 195 -8.04 14.88 10.67
C ASN A 195 -6.68 14.34 11.08
N MET A 196 -6.51 13.01 11.01
CA MET A 196 -5.24 12.36 11.28
C MET A 196 -4.14 12.86 10.33
N LEU A 197 -4.43 13.00 9.03
CA LEU A 197 -3.44 13.40 8.04
C LEU A 197 -3.04 14.87 8.17
N LYS A 198 -3.96 15.80 8.44
CA LYS A 198 -3.65 17.23 8.58
C LYS A 198 -2.73 17.55 9.76
N GLU A 199 -2.81 16.77 10.83
CA GLU A 199 -1.88 16.89 11.97
C GLU A 199 -0.44 16.51 11.60
N LYS A 200 -0.28 15.70 10.55
CA LYS A 200 1.03 15.33 10.04
C LYS A 200 1.41 16.37 8.99
N ASN A 201 2.30 17.29 9.38
CA ASN A 201 3.02 18.11 8.42
C ASN A 201 3.95 17.20 7.59
N PHE A 202 3.36 16.44 6.66
CA PHE A 202 4.11 15.71 5.65
C PHE A 202 5.04 16.71 4.95
N LEU A 203 6.22 16.23 4.54
CA LEU A 203 7.31 17.00 3.95
C LEU A 203 6.80 18.18 3.10
N SER A 204 7.43 19.36 3.24
CA SER A 204 7.17 20.53 2.40
C SER A 204 7.18 20.12 0.92
N GLY A 205 6.00 19.99 0.30
CA GLY A 205 5.86 19.42 -1.06
C GLY A 205 4.81 18.31 -1.23
N ALA A 206 4.04 17.97 -0.19
CA ALA A 206 2.86 17.13 -0.36
C ALA A 206 1.69 17.93 -0.96
N ASP A 207 1.11 17.44 -2.07
CA ASP A 207 -0.09 18.00 -2.68
C ASP A 207 -1.33 17.25 -2.16
N GLU A 208 -2.28 17.98 -1.57
CA GLU A 208 -3.61 17.45 -1.23
C GLU A 208 -4.43 17.28 -2.52
N LEU A 209 -4.86 16.06 -2.81
CA LEU A 209 -5.63 15.72 -4.01
C LEU A 209 -7.16 15.82 -3.80
N LEU A 210 -7.65 15.81 -2.53
CA LEU A 210 -9.07 15.81 -2.13
C LEU A 210 -9.36 16.59 -0.85
#